data_AF-A0A2S0K0C4-F1
#
_entry.id   AF-A0A2S0K0C4-F1
#
_cell.length_a   1.000
_cell.length_b   1.000
_cell.length_c   1.000
_cell.angle_alpha   90.00
_cell.angle_beta   90.00
_cell.angle_gamma   90.00
#
_symmetry.space_group_name_H-M   'P 1'
#
loop_
_entity.id
_entity.type
_entity.pdbx_description
1 polymer ?
#
loop_
_entity_poly.entity_id
_entity_poly.type
_entity_poly.pdbx_seq_one_letter_code
_entity_poly.pdbx_strand_id
1 'polypeptide(L)' 'MSVKNKVKYLNIVTVIGMLLSTFFYIKAVLRDGFEQVGFLTTTLYAVAIVVSIISFVVHWKTKQFIKRNEGHA' A
#
# COMPACT_ATOMS: atom_id res chain seq x y z
N MET A 1 -20.55 -1.45 17.15
CA MET A 1 -20.17 -0.03 16.93
C MET A 1 -20.90 0.48 15.70
N SER A 2 -21.57 1.64 15.77
CA SER A 2 -22.29 2.22 14.62
C SER A 2 -21.35 2.45 13.43
N VAL A 3 -21.83 2.21 12.20
CA VAL A 3 -21.06 2.40 10.96
C VAL A 3 -20.45 3.81 10.88
N LYS A 4 -21.18 4.83 11.33
CA LYS A 4 -20.68 6.22 11.44
C LYS A 4 -19.45 6.34 12.34
N ASN A 5 -19.45 5.67 13.49
CA ASN A 5 -18.32 5.71 14.42
C ASN A 5 -17.11 4.94 13.88
N LYS A 6 -17.33 3.86 13.13
CA LYS A 6 -16.26 3.09 12.48
C LYS A 6 -15.56 3.91 11.38
N VAL A 7 -16.33 4.61 10.54
CA VAL A 7 -15.79 5.49 9.49
C VAL A 7 -15.03 6.68 10.10
N LYS A 8 -15.60 7.31 11.14
CA LYS A 8 -14.93 8.42 11.84
C LYS A 8 -13.59 7.98 12.46
N TYR A 9 -13.56 6.79 13.06
CA TYR A 9 -12.32 6.22 13.60
C TYR A 9 -11.28 5.94 12.52
N LEU A 10 -11.68 5.29 11.41
CA LEU A 10 -10.78 5.05 10.27
C LEU A 10 -10.23 6.36 9.69
N ASN A 11 -11.05 7.40 9.61
CA ASN A 11 -10.62 8.70 9.12
C ASN A 11 -9.59 9.35 10.05
N ILE A 12 -9.81 9.30 11.37
CA ILE A 12 -8.86 9.81 12.36
C ILE A 12 -7.54 9.06 12.28
N VAL A 13 -7.58 7.72 12.21
CA VAL A 13 -6.37 6.90 12.07
C VAL A 13 -5.61 7.23 10.79
N THR A 14 -6.34 7.44 9.69
CA THR A 14 -5.74 7.83 8.41
C THR A 14 -5.03 9.18 8.50
N VAL A 15 -5.70 10.19 9.08
CA VAL A 15 -5.12 11.54 9.25
C VAL A 15 -3.88 11.50 10.16
N ILE A 16 -3.94 10.79 11.28
CA ILE A 16 -2.79 10.63 12.18
C ILE A 16 -1.63 9.93 11.46
N GLY A 17 -1.93 8.88 10.68
CA GLY A 17 -0.93 8.18 9.88
C GLY A 17 -0.24 9.10 8.86
N MET A 18 -1.00 9.94 8.17
CA MET A 18 -0.46 10.93 7.22
C MET A 18 0.41 11.99 7.90
N LEU A 19 0.02 12.47 9.07
CA LEU A 19 0.82 13.46 9.82
C LEU A 19 2.14 12.86 10.32
N LEU A 20 2.11 11.64 10.87
CA LEU A 20 3.30 10.95 11.32
C LEU A 20 4.25 10.66 10.16
N SER A 21 3.75 10.13 9.04
CA SER A 21 4.60 9.82 7.88
C SER A 21 5.27 11.08 7.33
N THR A 22 4.54 12.20 7.27
CA THR A 22 5.07 13.49 6.83
C THR A 22 6.16 14.00 7.79
N PHE A 23 5.94 13.92 9.11
CA PHE A 23 6.93 14.32 10.10
C PHE A 23 8.23 13.51 9.98
N PHE A 24 8.12 12.19 9.86
CA PHE A 24 9.29 11.32 9.68
C PHE A 24 10.00 11.58 8.35
N TYR A 25 9.27 11.86 7.27
CA TYR A 25 9.85 12.24 5.99
C TYR A 25 10.69 13.51 6.12
N ILE A 26 10.13 14.57 6.71
CA ILE A 26 10.86 15.85 6.92
C ILE A 26 12.09 15.62 7.79
N LYS A 27 11.96 14.86 8.88
CA LYS A 27 13.09 14.53 9.76
C LYS A 27 14.18 13.75 9.03
N ALA A 28 13.82 12.80 8.17
CA ALA A 28 14.76 12.05 7.37
C ALA A 28 15.47 12.96 6.36
N VAL A 29 14.74 13.86 5.69
CA VAL A 29 15.31 14.82 4.74
C VAL A 29 16.31 15.75 5.43
N LEU A 30 15.99 16.21 6.64
CA LEU A 30 16.90 17.06 7.43
C LEU A 30 18.15 16.33 7.90
N ARG A 31 18.09 15.01 8.13
CA ARG A 31 19.23 14.21 8.62
C ARG A 31 20.13 13.72 7.49
N ASP A 32 19.52 13.15 6.46
CA ASP A 32 20.18 12.34 5.43
C ASP A 32 20.22 13.08 4.07
N GLY A 33 19.58 14.24 3.97
CA GLY A 33 19.48 15.04 2.76
C GLY A 33 18.34 14.62 1.83
N PHE A 34 17.96 15.52 0.93
CA PHE A 34 16.84 15.33 0.01
C PHE A 34 17.07 14.17 -0.97
N GLU A 35 18.32 13.98 -1.42
CA GLU A 35 18.67 12.95 -2.40
C GLU A 35 18.53 11.53 -1.84
N GLN A 36 18.99 11.29 -0.60
CA GLN A 36 18.93 9.97 0.01
C GLN A 36 17.49 9.56 0.34
N VAL A 37 16.68 10.50 0.83
CA VAL A 37 15.26 10.26 1.07
C VAL A 37 14.48 10.11 -0.23
N GLY A 38 14.77 10.93 -1.24
CA GLY A 38 14.19 10.80 -2.57
C GLY A 38 14.44 9.40 -3.17
N PHE A 39 15.67 8.91 -3.08
CA PHE A 39 16.03 7.55 -3.51
C PHE A 39 15.23 6.47 -2.75
N LEU A 40 15.07 6.61 -1.44
CA LEU A 40 14.26 5.70 -0.63
C LEU A 40 12.79 5.70 -1.08
N THR A 41 12.20 6.89 -1.30
CA THR A 41 10.81 7.02 -1.77
C THR A 41 10.62 6.38 -3.15
N THR A 42 11.53 6.63 -4.10
CA THR A 42 11.48 6.00 -5.43
C THR A 42 11.61 4.49 -5.36
N THR A 43 12.49 3.98 -4.49
CA THR A 43 12.67 2.54 -4.27
C THR A 43 11.38 1.90 -3.73
N LEU A 44 10.77 2.51 -2.71
CA LEU A 44 9.49 2.02 -2.15
C LEU A 44 8.37 2.04 -3.19
N TYR A 45 8.31 3.07 -4.02
CA TYR A 45 7.34 3.16 -5.12
C TYR A 45 7.55 2.04 -6.16
N ALA A 46 8.79 1.78 -6.56
CA ALA A 46 9.11 0.68 -7.48
C ALA A 46 8.73 -0.69 -6.90
N VAL A 47 9.01 -0.92 -5.61
CA VAL A 47 8.61 -2.15 -4.91
C VAL A 47 7.09 -2.31 -4.89
N ALA A 48 6.35 -1.23 -4.63
CA ALA A 48 4.88 -1.27 -4.64
C ALA A 48 4.33 -1.67 -6.02
N ILE A 49 4.89 -1.14 -7.12
CA ILE A 49 4.51 -1.53 -8.48
C ILE A 49 4.76 -3.04 -8.70
N VAL A 50 5.94 -3.53 -8.33
CA VAL A 50 6.29 -4.96 -8.49
C VAL A 50 5.31 -5.86 -7.74
N VAL A 51 4.99 -5.52 -6.48
CA VAL A 51 4.03 -6.26 -5.66
C VAL A 51 2.63 -6.23 -6.30
N SER A 52 2.19 -5.09 -6.82
CA SER A 52 0.90 -4.98 -7.52
C SER A 52 0.82 -5.86 -8.76
N ILE A 53 1.89 -5.91 -9.58
CA ILE A 53 1.96 -6.77 -10.76
C ILE A 53 1.89 -8.24 -10.36
N ILE A 54 2.69 -8.68 -9.38
CA ILE A 54 2.68 -10.06 -8.89
C ILE A 54 1.29 -10.44 -8.38
N SER A 55 0.68 -9.58 -7.56
CA SER A 55 -0.68 -9.80 -7.04
C SER A 55 -1.70 -9.96 -8.16
N PHE A 56 -1.62 -9.13 -9.20
CA PHE A 56 -2.49 -9.24 -10.37
C PHE A 56 -2.30 -10.57 -11.12
N VAL A 57 -1.05 -10.99 -11.35
CA VAL A 57 -0.76 -12.26 -12.04
C VAL A 57 -1.25 -13.45 -11.22
N VAL A 58 -1.00 -13.47 -9.91
CA VAL A 58 -1.48 -14.51 -8.99
C VAL A 58 -3.01 -14.55 -9.01
N HIS A 59 -3.67 -13.40 -8.89
CA HIS A 59 -5.12 -13.31 -8.93
C HIS A 59 -5.71 -13.82 -10.26
N TRP A 60 -5.07 -13.49 -11.38
CA TRP A 60 -5.44 -13.98 -12.71
C TRP A 60 -5.32 -15.50 -12.79
N LYS A 61 -4.18 -16.07 -12.39
CA LYS A 61 -3.94 -17.52 -12.37
C LYS A 61 -4.98 -18.25 -11.51
N THR A 62 -5.27 -17.74 -10.31
CA THR A 62 -6.28 -18.30 -9.41
C THR A 62 -7.66 -18.30 -10.05
N LYS A 63 -8.07 -17.21 -10.71
CA LYS A 63 -9.35 -17.17 -11.44
C LYS A 63 -9.44 -18.19 -12.57
N GLN A 64 -8.36 -18.38 -13.33
CA GLN A 64 -8.32 -19.37 -14.40
C GLN A 64 -8.40 -20.80 -13.86
N PHE A 65 -7.76 -21.07 -12.73
CA PHE A 65 -7.82 -22.39 -12.06
C PHE A 65 -9.23 -22.73 -11.56
N ILE A 66 -9.90 -21.76 -10.93
CA ILE A 66 -11.30 -21.92 -10.47
C ILE A 66 -12.23 -22.20 -11.66
N LYS A 67 -12.15 -21.39 -12.72
CA LYS A 67 -12.95 -21.59 -13.94
C LYS A 67 -12.71 -22.95 -14.62
N ARG A 68 -11.48 -23.44 -14.60
CA ARG A 68 -11.15 -24.77 -15.14
C ARG A 68 -11.79 -25.88 -14.32
N ASN A 69 -11.81 -25.77 -12.99
CA ASN A 69 -12.41 -26.79 -12.13
C ASN A 69 -13.94 -26.78 -12.14
N GLU A 70 -14.59 -25.63 -12.37
CA GLU A 70 -16.05 -25.54 -12.52
C GLU A 70 -16.56 -26.21 -13.81
N GLY A 71 -15.74 -26.28 -14.87
CA GLY A 71 -16.09 -26.94 -16.13
C GLY A 71 -15.88 -28.46 -16.16
N HIS A 72 -15.40 -29.04 -15.06
CA HIS A 72 -15.19 -30.49 -14.91
C HIS A 72 -16.16 -31.15 -13.92
N ALA A 73 -17.18 -30.41 -13.45
CA ALA A 73 -18.28 -30.90 -12.61
C ALA A 73 -19.53 -31.20 -13.45
#